data_AF-A0A7V9RH00-F1
#
_entry.id   AF-A0A7V9RH00-F1
#
_cell.length_a   1.000
_cell.length_b   1.000
_cell.length_c   1.000
_cell.angle_alpha   90.00
_cell.angle_beta   90.00
_cell.angle_gamma   90.00
#
_symmetry.space_group_name_H-M   'P 1'
#
loop_
_entity.id
_entity.type
_entity.pdbx_description
1 polymer ?
#
loop_
_entity_poly.entity_id
_entity_poly.type
_entity_poly.pdbx_seq_one_letter_code
_entity_poly.pdbx_strand_id
1 'polypeptide(L)'
;MRALLVTASLLVFSVAHAGPPVSDEKSPQTALGLSAGVFAGGAIALVAARLAENESSGLRGTLAVAGLAGIAIGPMLGHAYAGDAWNTGLQIRLGSLAVVGVGAVVVVTSCLFNFKRSDPPGCGIGGGLAVIGLFGLAVGTVFEIVDAPDAARRANARHLQVVPTVGPGIAGASFAGQF
;
A
#
# COMPACT_ATOMS: atom_id res chain seq x y z
N MET A 1 32.30 -35.28 -61.07
CA MET A 1 32.67 -35.57 -59.68
C MET A 1 32.77 -34.25 -58.92
N ARG A 2 31.78 -33.91 -58.08
CA ARG A 2 31.76 -32.70 -57.25
C ARG A 2 31.65 -33.15 -55.80
N ALA A 3 32.68 -32.90 -55.00
CA ALA A 3 32.75 -33.25 -53.59
C ALA A 3 31.99 -32.20 -52.76
N LEU A 4 31.05 -32.67 -51.94
CA LEU A 4 30.22 -31.86 -51.06
C LEU A 4 30.90 -31.84 -49.68
N LEU A 5 31.48 -30.69 -49.33
CA LEU A 5 32.12 -30.42 -48.04
C LEU A 5 31.04 -30.05 -47.02
N VAL A 6 30.71 -30.99 -46.12
CA VAL A 6 29.81 -30.78 -44.99
C VAL A 6 30.63 -30.21 -43.83
N THR A 7 30.43 -28.94 -43.53
CA THR A 7 31.04 -28.24 -42.38
C THR A 7 30.19 -28.49 -41.14
N ALA A 8 30.71 -29.29 -40.21
CA ALA A 8 30.10 -29.53 -38.92
C ALA A 8 30.40 -28.34 -37.98
N SER A 9 29.44 -27.43 -37.82
CA SER A 9 29.50 -26.37 -36.82
C SER A 9 29.31 -26.95 -35.42
N LEU A 10 30.39 -26.99 -34.63
CA LEU A 10 30.32 -27.27 -33.20
C LEU A 10 29.54 -26.14 -32.50
N LEU A 11 28.30 -26.41 -32.10
CA LEU A 11 27.57 -25.59 -31.15
C LEU A 11 28.10 -25.88 -29.75
N VAL A 12 29.01 -25.03 -29.27
CA VAL A 12 29.41 -24.99 -27.87
C VAL A 12 28.23 -24.42 -27.07
N PHE A 13 27.45 -25.30 -26.43
CA PHE A 13 26.50 -24.89 -25.41
C PHE A 13 27.28 -24.43 -24.18
N SER A 14 27.48 -23.12 -24.05
CA SER A 14 27.84 -22.52 -22.76
C SER A 14 26.64 -22.72 -21.84
N VAL A 15 26.80 -23.57 -20.82
CA VAL A 15 25.87 -23.63 -19.69
C VAL A 15 26.06 -22.32 -18.93
N ALA A 16 25.35 -21.27 -19.35
CA ALA A 16 25.21 -20.08 -18.54
C ALA A 16 24.61 -20.54 -17.22
N HIS A 17 25.40 -20.46 -16.15
CA HIS A 17 24.90 -20.64 -14.79
C HIS A 17 23.80 -19.60 -14.61
N ALA A 18 22.54 -20.01 -14.72
CA ALA A 18 21.40 -19.17 -14.42
C ALA A 18 21.55 -18.84 -12.94
N GLY A 19 22.14 -17.68 -12.64
CA GLY A 19 22.13 -17.13 -11.30
C GLY A 19 20.70 -17.16 -10.78
N PRO A 20 20.51 -17.31 -9.46
CA PRO A 20 19.17 -17.23 -8.89
C PRO A 20 18.46 -16.01 -9.46
N PRO A 21 17.16 -16.11 -9.82
CA PRO A 21 16.42 -15.01 -10.40
C PRO A 21 16.68 -13.78 -9.54
N VAL A 22 17.27 -12.75 -10.14
CA VAL A 22 17.53 -11.48 -9.46
C VAL A 22 16.19 -11.06 -8.88
N SER A 23 16.06 -11.06 -7.56
CA SER A 23 14.82 -10.62 -6.94
C SER A 23 14.65 -9.16 -7.33
N ASP A 24 13.64 -8.86 -8.16
CA ASP A 24 13.40 -7.51 -8.66
C ASP A 24 13.43 -6.51 -7.50
N GLU A 25 14.47 -5.68 -7.48
CA GLU A 25 14.67 -4.69 -6.44
C GLU A 25 13.44 -3.78 -6.37
N LYS A 26 12.85 -3.65 -5.19
CA LYS A 26 11.63 -2.87 -5.00
C LYS A 26 11.97 -1.39 -5.04
N SER A 27 11.39 -0.65 -5.99
CA SER A 27 11.61 0.79 -6.09
C SER A 27 10.82 1.56 -5.02
N PRO A 28 11.48 2.40 -4.19
CA PRO A 28 10.80 3.25 -3.20
C PRO A 28 9.85 4.27 -3.84
N GLN A 29 10.14 4.73 -5.06
CA GLN A 29 9.31 5.68 -5.80
C GLN A 29 8.01 5.02 -6.28
N THR A 30 8.08 3.76 -6.71
CA THR A 30 6.89 2.98 -7.07
C THR A 30 6.00 2.74 -5.85
N ALA A 31 6.59 2.41 -4.69
CA ALA A 31 5.83 2.24 -3.45
C ALA A 31 5.08 3.51 -3.04
N LEU A 32 5.76 4.67 -3.06
CA LEU A 32 5.13 5.96 -2.80
C LEU A 32 4.05 6.30 -3.81
N GLY A 33 4.35 6.12 -5.10
CA GLY A 33 3.43 6.43 -6.20
C GLY A 33 2.16 5.60 -6.14
N LEU A 34 2.26 4.31 -5.80
CA LEU A 34 1.09 3.45 -5.58
C LEU A 34 0.27 3.92 -4.37
N SER A 35 0.94 4.23 -3.26
CA SER A 35 0.28 4.64 -2.02
C SER A 35 -0.44 5.99 -2.16
N ALA A 36 0.31 7.03 -2.51
CA ALA A 36 -0.19 8.39 -2.64
C ALA A 36 -1.08 8.56 -3.89
N GLY A 37 -0.69 7.94 -5.01
CA GLY A 37 -1.40 8.10 -6.29
C GLY A 37 -2.79 7.49 -6.28
N VAL A 38 -2.96 6.28 -5.75
CA VAL A 38 -4.28 5.65 -5.64
C VAL A 38 -5.14 6.36 -4.60
N PHE A 39 -4.56 6.79 -3.48
CA PHE A 39 -5.28 7.60 -2.49
C PHE A 39 -5.78 8.93 -3.09
N ALA A 40 -4.90 9.68 -3.77
CA ALA A 40 -5.25 10.95 -4.40
C ALA A 40 -6.28 10.75 -5.53
N GLY A 41 -6.12 9.72 -6.35
CA GLY A 41 -7.11 9.33 -7.36
C GLY A 41 -8.47 9.00 -6.75
N GLY A 42 -8.50 8.30 -5.61
CA GLY A 42 -9.71 8.04 -4.85
C GLY A 42 -10.39 9.32 -4.33
N ALA A 43 -9.60 10.24 -3.78
CA ALA A 43 -10.10 11.55 -3.34
C ALA A 43 -10.69 12.37 -4.50
N ILE A 44 -10.01 12.39 -5.65
CA ILE A 44 -10.51 13.05 -6.86
C ILE A 44 -11.82 12.39 -7.32
N ALA A 45 -11.91 11.06 -7.32
CA ALA A 45 -13.13 10.35 -7.71
C ALA A 45 -14.31 10.66 -6.77
N LEU A 46 -14.07 10.81 -5.46
CA LEU A 46 -15.11 11.26 -4.52
C LEU A 46 -15.59 12.68 -4.81
N VAL A 47 -14.67 13.61 -5.09
CA VAL A 47 -15.02 14.98 -5.47
C VAL A 47 -15.81 14.99 -6.79
N ALA A 48 -15.36 14.22 -7.78
CA ALA A 48 -16.05 14.08 -9.06
C ALA A 48 -17.46 13.49 -8.88
N ALA A 49 -17.64 12.52 -7.97
CA ALA A 49 -18.96 11.99 -7.63
C ALA A 49 -19.90 13.07 -7.08
N ARG A 50 -19.40 14.03 -6.30
CA ARG A 50 -20.19 15.17 -5.80
C ARG A 50 -20.53 16.18 -6.89
N LEU A 51 -19.63 16.40 -7.84
CA LEU A 51 -19.90 17.30 -8.96
C LEU A 51 -20.87 16.69 -9.99
N ALA A 52 -20.96 15.36 -10.06
CA ALA A 52 -21.86 14.62 -10.94
C ALA A 52 -23.30 14.48 -10.39
N GLU A 53 -23.77 15.40 -9.54
CA GLU A 53 -25.10 15.31 -8.90
C GLU A 53 -26.27 15.37 -9.90
N ASN A 54 -26.06 15.96 -11.08
CA ASN A 54 -27.07 16.06 -12.15
C ASN A 54 -26.98 14.95 -13.20
N GLU A 55 -25.98 14.07 -13.11
CA GLU A 55 -25.75 12.98 -14.07
C GLU A 55 -26.53 11.71 -13.69
N SER A 56 -26.53 10.72 -14.59
CA SER A 56 -27.13 9.40 -14.30
C SER A 56 -26.65 8.84 -12.96
N SER A 57 -27.58 8.28 -12.17
CA SER A 57 -27.29 7.74 -10.84
C SER A 57 -26.19 6.67 -10.85
N GLY A 58 -26.00 5.97 -11.98
CA GLY A 58 -24.95 4.98 -12.20
C GLY A 58 -23.52 5.55 -12.21
N LEU A 59 -23.28 6.67 -12.89
CA LEU A 59 -21.94 7.28 -12.94
C LEU A 59 -21.53 7.79 -11.55
N ARG A 60 -22.43 8.50 -10.87
CA ARG A 60 -22.20 9.01 -9.51
C ARG A 60 -21.88 7.88 -8.53
N GLY A 61 -22.67 6.80 -8.58
CA GLY A 61 -22.45 5.62 -7.74
C GLY A 61 -21.08 4.98 -7.98
N THR A 62 -20.71 4.79 -9.24
CA THR A 62 -19.41 4.22 -9.63
C THR A 62 -18.24 5.08 -9.13
N LEU A 63 -18.31 6.41 -9.33
CA LEU A 63 -17.26 7.33 -8.87
C LEU A 63 -17.16 7.36 -7.34
N ALA A 64 -18.30 7.32 -6.63
CA ALA A 64 -18.32 7.28 -5.18
C ALA A 64 -17.67 5.99 -4.63
N VAL A 65 -18.03 4.83 -5.20
CA VAL A 65 -17.46 3.54 -4.79
C VAL A 65 -15.97 3.46 -5.11
N ALA A 66 -15.57 3.86 -6.32
CA ALA A 66 -14.16 3.90 -6.71
C ALA A 66 -13.36 4.86 -5.81
N GLY A 67 -13.94 6.00 -5.47
CA GLY A 67 -13.33 6.99 -4.59
C GLY A 67 -13.12 6.47 -3.17
N LEU A 68 -14.16 5.86 -2.59
CA LEU A 68 -14.07 5.21 -1.27
C LEU A 68 -13.04 4.07 -1.28
N ALA A 69 -13.05 3.22 -2.33
CA ALA A 69 -12.08 2.14 -2.47
C ALA A 69 -10.66 2.68 -2.53
N GLY A 70 -10.39 3.68 -3.36
CA GLY A 70 -9.06 4.31 -3.50
C GLY A 70 -8.57 4.94 -2.19
N ILE A 71 -9.44 5.62 -1.44
CA ILE A 71 -9.09 6.16 -0.11
C ILE A 71 -8.84 5.04 0.91
N ALA A 72 -9.65 3.98 0.88
CA ALA A 72 -9.54 2.89 1.83
C ALA A 72 -8.25 2.09 1.62
N ILE A 73 -8.00 1.63 0.40
CA ILE A 73 -6.90 0.70 0.10
C ILE A 73 -5.63 1.40 -0.37
N GLY A 74 -5.75 2.60 -0.96
CA GLY A 74 -4.63 3.31 -1.59
C GLY A 74 -3.39 3.39 -0.72
N PRO A 75 -3.47 3.93 0.51
CA PRO A 75 -2.31 4.07 1.39
C PRO A 75 -1.55 2.76 1.64
N MET A 76 -2.27 1.62 1.69
CA MET A 76 -1.74 0.29 1.96
C MET A 76 -1.01 -0.32 0.75
N LEU A 77 -1.28 0.13 -0.48
CA LEU A 77 -0.72 -0.51 -1.69
C LEU A 77 0.81 -0.42 -1.78
N GLY A 78 1.42 0.67 -1.30
CA GLY A 78 2.88 0.79 -1.24
C GLY A 78 3.52 -0.24 -0.29
N HIS A 79 2.87 -0.48 0.85
CA HIS A 79 3.28 -1.50 1.81
C HIS A 79 3.04 -2.93 1.30
N ALA A 80 1.91 -3.17 0.64
CA ALA A 80 1.62 -4.45 0.00
C ALA A 80 2.64 -4.79 -1.10
N TYR A 81 3.07 -3.79 -1.89
CA TYR A 81 4.15 -3.93 -2.88
C TYR A 81 5.49 -4.35 -2.24
N ALA A 82 5.78 -3.86 -1.03
CA ALA A 82 6.95 -4.22 -0.24
C ALA A 82 6.79 -5.55 0.55
N GLY A 83 5.63 -6.21 0.48
CA GLY A 83 5.34 -7.43 1.24
C GLY A 83 5.08 -7.20 2.73
N ASP A 84 4.83 -5.95 3.15
CA ASP A 84 4.65 -5.53 4.54
C ASP A 84 3.23 -4.99 4.79
N ALA A 85 2.23 -5.78 4.44
CA ALA A 85 0.83 -5.38 4.47
C ALA A 85 0.34 -4.97 5.88
N TRP A 86 0.91 -5.53 6.95
CA TRP A 86 0.52 -5.26 8.33
C TRP A 86 1.43 -4.23 9.00
N ASN A 87 1.24 -2.96 8.65
CA ASN A 87 2.05 -1.84 9.14
C ASN A 87 1.37 -1.07 10.29
N THR A 88 2.13 -0.18 10.95
CA THR A 88 1.64 0.63 12.09
C THR A 88 0.53 1.60 11.67
N GLY A 89 0.61 2.19 10.48
CA GLY A 89 -0.41 3.09 9.96
C GLY A 89 -1.76 2.39 9.77
N LEU A 90 -1.77 1.15 9.25
CA LEU A 90 -2.97 0.31 9.15
C LEU A 90 -3.57 0.03 10.54
N GLN A 91 -2.75 -0.28 11.54
CA GLN A 91 -3.23 -0.51 12.91
C GLN A 91 -3.91 0.76 13.49
N ILE A 92 -3.30 1.93 13.28
CA ILE A 92 -3.89 3.22 13.66
C ILE A 92 -5.23 3.42 12.95
N ARG A 93 -5.31 3.13 11.65
CA ARG A 93 -6.55 3.29 10.87
C ARG A 93 -7.65 2.35 11.33
N LEU A 94 -7.35 1.08 11.57
CA LEU A 94 -8.32 0.10 12.07
C LEU A 94 -8.83 0.48 13.47
N GLY A 95 -7.93 0.88 14.38
CA GLY A 95 -8.32 1.38 15.70
C GLY A 95 -9.19 2.63 15.60
N SER A 96 -8.82 3.56 14.72
CA SER A 96 -9.57 4.79 14.48
C SER A 96 -10.94 4.53 13.86
N LEU A 97 -11.04 3.55 12.94
CA LEU A 97 -12.31 3.12 12.36
C LEU A 97 -13.24 2.52 13.42
N ALA A 98 -12.70 1.75 14.36
CA ALA A 98 -13.47 1.26 15.50
C ALA A 98 -13.99 2.41 16.37
N VAL A 99 -13.16 3.44 16.63
CA VAL A 99 -13.57 4.65 17.37
C VAL A 99 -14.68 5.41 16.64
N VAL A 100 -14.57 5.58 15.31
CA VAL A 100 -15.66 6.16 14.49
C VAL A 100 -16.93 5.33 14.60
N GLY A 101 -16.82 4.00 14.52
CA GLY A 101 -17.95 3.08 14.64
C GLY A 101 -18.67 3.20 16.00
N VAL A 102 -17.90 3.24 17.10
CA VAL A 102 -18.45 3.47 18.44
C VAL A 102 -19.12 4.84 18.52
N GLY A 103 -18.48 5.89 18.02
CA GLY A 103 -19.06 7.23 17.96
C GLY A 103 -20.39 7.26 17.21
N ALA A 104 -20.45 6.62 16.03
CA ALA A 104 -21.65 6.51 15.23
C ALA A 104 -22.78 5.76 15.96
N VAL A 105 -22.48 4.64 16.62
CA VAL A 105 -23.46 3.90 17.44
C VAL A 105 -24.00 4.77 18.58
N VAL A 106 -23.12 5.53 19.27
CA VAL A 106 -23.52 6.45 20.33
C VAL A 106 -24.43 7.56 19.79
N VAL A 107 -24.10 8.17 18.65
CA VAL A 107 -24.96 9.18 17.99
C VAL A 107 -26.32 8.58 17.62
N VAL A 108 -26.34 7.41 17.00
CA VAL A 108 -27.59 6.76 16.56
C VAL A 108 -28.48 6.43 17.78
N THR A 109 -27.93 5.80 18.80
CA THR A 109 -28.67 5.41 20.02
C THR A 109 -29.11 6.61 20.87
N SER A 110 -28.27 7.63 20.98
CA SER A 110 -28.54 8.78 21.85
C SER A 110 -29.36 9.88 21.16
N CYS A 111 -29.22 10.06 19.85
CA CYS A 111 -29.87 11.16 19.11
C CYS A 111 -31.05 10.68 18.28
N LEU A 112 -30.89 9.59 17.52
CA LEU A 112 -31.92 9.12 16.59
C LEU A 112 -32.97 8.23 17.24
N PHE A 113 -32.69 7.59 18.38
CA PHE A 113 -33.67 6.75 19.06
C PHE A 113 -34.29 7.39 20.32
N ASN A 114 -33.80 8.57 20.74
CA ASN A 114 -34.27 9.28 21.94
C ASN A 114 -34.92 10.64 21.62
N PHE A 115 -35.94 10.63 20.76
CA PHE A 115 -36.66 11.83 20.29
C PHE A 115 -37.38 12.66 21.37
N LYS A 116 -37.42 12.19 22.63
CA LYS A 116 -38.17 12.85 23.71
C LYS A 116 -37.39 13.94 24.45
N ARG A 117 -36.10 14.12 24.17
CA ARG A 117 -35.26 15.18 24.76
C ARG A 117 -34.71 16.07 23.67
N SER A 118 -34.84 17.37 23.84
CA SER A 118 -34.31 18.39 22.92
C SER A 118 -32.77 18.37 22.84
N ASP A 119 -32.07 17.90 23.89
CA ASP A 119 -30.61 17.73 23.92
C ASP A 119 -30.21 16.46 24.71
N PRO A 120 -30.09 15.30 24.05
CA PRO A 120 -29.56 14.10 24.70
C PRO A 120 -28.04 14.26 24.90
N PRO A 121 -27.50 14.08 26.13
CA PRO A 121 -26.08 14.31 26.43
C PRO A 121 -25.13 13.40 25.63
N GLY A 122 -25.61 12.29 25.07
CA GLY A 122 -24.81 11.38 24.25
C GLY A 122 -24.49 11.90 22.85
N CYS A 123 -25.20 12.91 22.33
CA CYS A 123 -24.96 13.43 20.98
C CYS A 123 -23.58 14.08 20.84
N GLY A 124 -23.19 14.89 21.83
CA GLY A 124 -21.88 15.53 21.85
C GLY A 124 -20.73 14.52 21.98
N ILE A 125 -20.91 13.50 22.82
CA ILE A 125 -19.91 12.45 23.04
C ILE A 125 -19.71 11.63 21.75
N GLY A 126 -20.79 11.17 21.13
CA GLY A 126 -20.72 10.38 19.91
C GLY A 126 -20.10 11.18 18.74
N GLY A 127 -20.48 12.45 18.59
CA GLY A 127 -19.86 13.35 17.62
C GLY A 127 -18.37 13.57 17.87
N GLY A 128 -17.98 13.80 19.13
CA GLY A 128 -16.57 13.96 19.52
C GLY A 128 -15.74 12.71 19.22
N LEU A 129 -16.26 11.51 19.53
CA LEU A 129 -15.60 10.24 19.19
C LEU A 129 -15.44 10.07 17.67
N ALA A 130 -16.46 10.41 16.89
CA ALA A 130 -16.38 10.35 15.43
C ALA A 130 -15.30 11.30 14.89
N VAL A 131 -15.19 12.53 15.40
CA VAL A 131 -14.15 13.49 15.00
C VAL A 131 -12.75 12.99 15.37
N ILE A 132 -12.56 12.48 16.58
CA ILE A 132 -11.28 11.90 17.02
C ILE A 132 -10.89 10.71 16.13
N GLY A 133 -11.84 9.82 15.84
CA GLY A 133 -11.61 8.68 14.95
C GLY A 133 -11.29 9.11 13.52
N LEU A 134 -11.96 10.14 12.98
CA LEU A 134 -11.62 10.69 11.65
C LEU A 134 -10.21 11.29 11.63
N PHE A 135 -9.80 11.99 12.68
CA PHE A 135 -8.44 12.51 12.81
C PHE A 135 -7.41 11.38 12.85
N GLY A 136 -7.68 10.33 13.64
CA GLY A 136 -6.82 9.14 13.68
C GLY A 136 -6.72 8.42 12.34
N LEU A 137 -7.81 8.33 11.57
CA LEU A 137 -7.79 7.81 10.20
C LEU A 137 -6.89 8.65 9.28
N ALA A 138 -6.95 9.98 9.38
CA ALA A 138 -6.10 10.87 8.59
C ALA A 138 -4.61 10.71 8.97
N VAL A 139 -4.30 10.69 10.27
CA VAL A 139 -2.93 10.50 10.77
C VAL A 139 -2.37 9.15 10.33
N GLY A 140 -3.14 8.06 10.49
CA GLY A 140 -2.71 6.73 10.05
C GLY A 140 -2.49 6.66 8.53
N THR A 141 -3.33 7.33 7.74
CA THR A 141 -3.16 7.42 6.27
C THR A 141 -1.86 8.15 5.90
N VAL A 142 -1.58 9.29 6.52
CA VAL A 142 -0.32 10.04 6.28
C VAL A 142 0.88 9.17 6.66
N PHE A 143 0.81 8.46 7.78
CA PHE A 143 1.88 7.57 8.22
C PHE A 143 2.16 6.45 7.20
N GLU A 144 1.12 5.80 6.66
CA GLU A 144 1.28 4.79 5.59
C GLU A 144 1.90 5.36 4.32
N ILE A 145 1.47 6.54 3.87
CA ILE A 145 2.02 7.16 2.66
C ILE A 145 3.50 7.51 2.83
N VAL A 146 3.88 8.05 3.99
CA VAL A 146 5.25 8.49 4.27
C VAL A 146 6.20 7.31 4.53
N ASP A 147 5.75 6.23 5.18
CA ASP A 147 6.59 5.05 5.47
C ASP A 147 6.69 4.05 4.29
N ALA A 148 5.84 4.18 3.27
CA ALA A 148 5.85 3.29 2.09
C ALA A 148 7.23 3.17 1.38
N PRO A 149 8.00 4.25 1.12
CA PRO A 149 9.34 4.14 0.55
C PRO A 149 10.30 3.35 1.43
N ASP A 150 10.22 3.55 2.74
CA ASP A 150 11.12 2.90 3.70
C ASP A 150 10.75 1.43 3.88
N ALA A 151 9.48 1.05 3.75
CA ALA A 151 9.07 -0.34 3.65
C ALA A 151 9.74 -1.06 2.46
N ALA A 152 9.81 -0.41 1.28
CA ALA A 152 10.52 -0.96 0.13
C ALA A 152 12.02 -1.12 0.39
N ARG A 153 12.68 -0.12 1.01
CA ARG A 153 14.09 -0.23 1.42
C ARG A 153 14.32 -1.37 2.41
N ARG A 154 13.45 -1.53 3.42
CA ARG A 154 13.50 -2.65 4.38
C ARG A 154 13.27 -3.99 3.70
N ALA A 155 12.45 -4.04 2.66
CA ALA A 155 12.24 -5.25 1.87
C ALA A 155 13.50 -5.61 1.07
N ASN A 156 14.14 -4.65 0.39
CA ASN A 156 15.39 -4.89 -0.34
C ASN A 156 16.52 -5.32 0.60
N ALA A 157 16.65 -4.65 1.75
CA ALA A 157 17.66 -4.99 2.75
C ALA A 157 17.53 -6.43 3.28
N ARG A 158 16.30 -6.98 3.35
CA ARG A 158 16.04 -8.38 3.74
C ARG A 158 16.46 -9.41 2.68
N HIS A 159 16.65 -8.99 1.43
CA HIS A 159 17.09 -9.85 0.33
C HIS A 159 18.60 -9.76 0.07
N LEU A 160 19.34 -8.95 0.84
CA LEU A 160 20.80 -8.91 0.77
C LEU A 160 21.37 -10.22 1.32
N GLN A 161 21.82 -11.09 0.42
CA GLN A 161 22.56 -12.30 0.79
C GLN A 161 24.02 -11.93 1.08
N VAL A 162 24.46 -12.13 2.32
CA VAL A 162 25.87 -12.05 2.67
C VAL A 162 26.54 -13.31 2.13
N VAL A 163 27.25 -13.19 1.01
CA VAL A 163 28.02 -14.30 0.43
C VAL A 163 29.42 -14.30 1.04
N PRO A 164 29.81 -15.32 1.83
CA PRO A 164 31.17 -15.41 2.34
C PRO A 164 32.14 -15.54 1.17
N THR A 165 33.12 -14.65 1.12
CA THR A 165 34.14 -14.62 0.08
C THR A 165 35.38 -15.26 0.64
N VAL A 166 35.56 -16.55 0.38
CA VAL A 166 36.79 -17.28 0.71
C VAL A 166 37.80 -17.07 -0.40
N GLY A 167 38.82 -16.24 -0.12
CA GLY A 167 40.01 -16.08 -0.96
C GLY A 167 41.22 -16.77 -0.33
N PRO A 168 42.21 -17.25 -1.13
CA PRO A 168 43.40 -17.89 -0.59
C PRO A 168 44.21 -16.91 0.26
N GLY A 169 44.26 -17.16 1.57
CA GLY A 169 45.06 -16.40 2.53
C GLY A 169 44.36 -15.26 3.27
N ILE A 170 43.08 -14.96 2.98
CA ILE A 170 42.33 -13.90 3.65
C ILE A 170 40.90 -14.40 3.94
N ALA A 171 40.59 -14.61 5.22
CA ALA A 171 39.21 -14.78 5.67
C ALA A 171 38.58 -13.39 5.81
N GLY A 172 37.89 -12.92 4.78
CA GLY A 172 37.14 -11.65 4.79
C GLY A 172 35.66 -11.89 4.60
N ALA A 173 34.82 -11.08 5.25
CA ALA A 173 33.44 -10.93 4.84
C ALA A 173 33.38 -9.77 3.84
N SER A 174 33.02 -10.03 2.59
CA SER A 174 32.60 -8.96 1.67
C SER A 174 31.08 -8.93 1.58
N PHE A 175 30.53 -7.73 1.50
CA PHE A 175 29.12 -7.53 1.22
C PHE A 175 28.98 -7.38 -0.28
N ALA A 176 28.55 -8.45 -0.96
CA ALA A 176 28.16 -8.37 -2.36
C ALA A 176 26.69 -7.92 -2.43
N GLY A 177 26.47 -6.61 -2.51
CA GLY A 177 25.19 -6.05 -2.94
C GLY A 177 25.29 -5.68 -4.42
N GLN A 178 24.39 -6.20 -5.26
CA GLN A 178 24.13 -5.55 -6.54
C GLN A 178 23.22 -4.35 -6.23
N PHE A 179 23.77 -3.15 -6.43
CA PHE A 179 23.05 -1.87 -6.35
C PHE A 179 22.73 -1.38 -7.77
#